data_AF-A0A914B0H2-F1
#
_entry.id   AF-A0A914B0H2-F1
#
_cell.length_a   1.000
_cell.length_b   1.000
_cell.length_c   1.000
_cell.angle_alpha   90.00
_cell.angle_beta   90.00
_cell.angle_gamma   90.00
#
_symmetry.space_group_name_H-M   'P 1'
#
loop_
_entity.id
_entity.type
_entity.pdbx_description
1 polymer ?
#
loop_
_entity_poly.entity_id
_entity_poly.type
_entity_poly.pdbx_seq_one_letter_code
_entity_poly.pdbx_strand_id
1 'polypeptide(L)'
;MASDVHSTQGGVTNETESQLIIRRNPVPAAKKQLPQVPKDDEEAVGPGRPSSGVQRSGVERSGSTTSAERVSSATSPSNGTSSSGAYGQFYLEYALMAEFNQLHKQKLPGVHVIPSAKSPLHWFGVLFIRQGLYQEGIFKFDLLIPENYPDGDSPRLIFRPSIFHPIVDPVSGELDVQRAFTKWKRNVNHIWQVLLYARRVFYKIDTKAPLNPEAAVLYEEEMDLFKSKVNETVEMCKSRKYDPPYSEDPHAIHFSEWDDDKHGTARTAIMTPKPQKSPGETEGQKNAQISGLSWVKPGTLQVFSKD
;
A
#
# COMPACT_ATOMS: atom_id res chain seq x y z
N MET A 1 -5.05 39.05 -60.45
CA MET A 1 -6.15 39.87 -59.91
C MET A 1 -7.00 38.91 -59.09
N ALA A 2 -6.76 38.82 -57.78
CA ALA A 2 -7.42 39.63 -56.73
C ALA A 2 -8.91 39.26 -56.66
N SER A 3 -9.56 38.88 -55.56
CA SER A 3 -9.22 38.93 -54.12
C SER A 3 -10.32 38.19 -53.34
N ASP A 4 -9.93 37.60 -52.20
CA ASP A 4 -10.56 37.59 -50.85
C ASP A 4 -12.04 37.22 -50.61
N VAL A 5 -12.53 36.71 -49.47
CA VAL A 5 -12.11 36.06 -48.19
C VAL A 5 -13.43 35.89 -47.40
N HIS A 6 -13.60 34.77 -46.67
CA HIS A 6 -14.27 34.58 -45.34
C HIS A 6 -14.56 33.07 -45.22
N SER A 7 -13.79 32.24 -44.50
CA SER A 7 -13.52 32.17 -43.06
C SER A 7 -14.75 31.82 -42.20
N THR A 8 -14.89 30.53 -41.84
CA THR A 8 -15.45 30.11 -40.55
C THR A 8 -14.85 28.76 -40.14
N GLN A 9 -14.17 28.78 -39.00
CA GLN A 9 -13.72 27.65 -38.17
C GLN A 9 -14.93 26.75 -37.82
N GLY A 10 -14.86 25.48 -37.43
CA GLY A 10 -13.84 24.67 -36.80
C GLY A 10 -14.62 23.65 -35.96
N GLY A 11 -14.30 22.36 -36.09
CA GLY A 11 -15.00 21.29 -35.37
C GLY A 11 -14.01 20.18 -35.04
N VAL A 12 -13.20 20.40 -34.01
CA VAL A 12 -12.30 19.39 -33.45
C VAL A 12 -13.09 18.64 -32.39
N THR A 13 -13.40 17.37 -32.67
CA THR A 13 -13.94 16.43 -31.69
C THR A 13 -12.82 16.06 -30.71
N ASN A 14 -12.85 16.63 -29.50
CA ASN A 14 -11.97 16.19 -28.42
C ASN A 14 -12.72 15.21 -27.52
N GLU A 15 -12.17 14.00 -27.48
CA GLU A 15 -12.54 12.90 -26.59
C GLU A 15 -12.39 13.30 -25.12
N THR A 16 -13.32 12.80 -24.31
CA THR A 16 -13.49 13.19 -22.91
C THR A 16 -12.71 12.25 -21.98
N GLU A 17 -11.58 12.72 -21.46
CA GLU A 17 -10.89 12.09 -20.34
C GLU A 17 -11.75 12.18 -19.06
N SER A 18 -12.23 11.03 -18.59
CA SER A 18 -12.98 10.90 -17.33
C SER A 18 -12.04 10.48 -16.19
N GLN A 19 -11.73 11.39 -15.26
CA GLN A 19 -11.02 11.06 -14.02
C GLN A 19 -12.00 10.58 -12.94
N LEU A 20 -11.76 9.39 -12.37
CA LEU A 20 -12.58 8.77 -11.34
C LEU A 20 -12.22 9.24 -9.92
N ILE A 21 -13.26 9.52 -9.13
CA ILE A 21 -13.18 9.89 -7.71
C ILE A 21 -13.52 8.64 -6.88
N ILE A 22 -12.59 8.15 -6.07
CA ILE A 22 -12.85 7.09 -5.08
C ILE A 22 -13.18 7.74 -3.75
N ARG A 23 -14.39 7.54 -3.22
CA ARG A 23 -14.79 7.97 -1.86
C ARG A 23 -15.01 6.78 -0.92
N ARG A 24 -14.61 6.97 0.34
CA ARG A 24 -14.91 6.08 1.47
C ARG A 24 -16.28 6.43 2.06
N ASN A 25 -17.03 5.41 2.48
CA ASN A 25 -18.20 5.58 3.33
C ASN A 25 -17.74 5.93 4.76
N PRO A 26 -18.37 6.90 5.45
CA PRO A 26 -18.07 7.18 6.85
C PRO A 26 -18.74 6.13 7.75
N VAL A 27 -17.96 5.49 8.62
CA VAL A 27 -18.49 4.65 9.71
C VAL A 27 -18.80 5.56 10.91
N PRO A 28 -19.98 5.45 11.56
CA PRO A 28 -20.32 6.25 12.72
C PRO A 28 -19.42 5.89 13.92
N ALA A 29 -18.94 6.93 14.61
CA ALA A 29 -18.07 6.81 15.77
C ALA A 29 -18.81 6.16 16.95
N ALA A 30 -18.48 4.90 17.26
CA ALA A 30 -18.85 4.28 18.52
C ALA A 30 -17.96 4.83 19.64
N LYS A 31 -18.55 5.55 20.61
CA LYS A 31 -17.88 5.98 21.84
C LYS A 31 -17.49 4.73 22.65
N LYS A 32 -16.21 4.36 22.66
CA LYS A 32 -15.67 3.41 23.65
C LYS A 32 -15.22 4.18 24.89
N GLN A 33 -15.93 3.94 25.98
CA GLN A 33 -15.57 4.36 27.33
C GLN A 33 -14.25 3.67 27.73
N LEU A 34 -13.26 4.43 28.21
CA LEU A 34 -12.08 3.85 28.85
C LEU A 34 -12.49 3.15 30.17
N PRO A 35 -11.96 1.97 30.49
CA PRO A 35 -12.14 1.38 31.81
C PRO A 35 -11.33 2.18 32.85
N GLN A 36 -11.98 2.55 33.95
CA GLN A 36 -11.33 3.18 35.10
C GLN A 36 -10.58 2.13 35.93
N VAL A 37 -9.39 2.50 36.39
CA VAL A 37 -8.57 1.75 37.34
C VAL A 37 -9.09 2.04 38.77
N PRO A 38 -9.37 1.04 39.61
CA PRO A 38 -9.67 1.27 41.02
C PRO A 38 -8.42 1.79 41.76
N LYS A 39 -8.63 2.86 42.54
CA LYS A 39 -7.65 3.37 43.51
C LYS A 39 -7.79 2.58 44.80
N ASP A 40 -6.70 1.99 45.28
CA ASP A 40 -6.56 1.58 46.67
C ASP A 40 -5.46 2.45 47.31
N ASP A 41 -5.83 3.08 48.43
CA ASP A 41 -5.02 4.02 49.21
C ASP A 41 -4.09 3.29 50.21
N GLU A 42 -2.90 3.89 50.39
CA GLU A 42 -1.95 3.92 51.52
C GLU A 42 -1.77 2.73 52.48
N GLU A 43 -0.51 2.29 52.69
CA GLU A 43 0.27 2.73 53.87
C GLU A 43 1.76 2.35 53.76
N ALA A 44 2.61 3.23 54.30
CA ALA A 44 4.06 3.19 54.22
C ALA A 44 4.70 2.62 55.50
N VAL A 45 5.69 1.72 55.39
CA VAL A 45 6.74 1.49 56.40
C VAL A 45 8.02 0.94 55.71
N GLY A 46 9.13 1.70 55.73
CA GLY A 46 10.49 1.16 55.57
C GLY A 46 11.02 0.60 56.91
N PRO A 47 12.19 -0.07 57.02
CA PRO A 47 13.45 0.38 56.42
C PRO A 47 14.42 -0.77 55.99
N GLY A 48 15.64 -0.41 55.55
CA GLY A 48 16.82 -1.22 55.87
C GLY A 48 17.69 -1.70 54.70
N ARG A 49 18.77 -0.96 54.45
CA ARG A 49 19.98 -1.41 53.74
C ARG A 49 20.82 -2.27 54.71
N PRO A 50 21.62 -3.23 54.21
CA PRO A 50 23.05 -3.12 54.53
C PRO A 50 23.97 -3.41 53.34
N SER A 51 25.15 -2.80 53.41
CA SER A 51 26.34 -3.07 52.62
C SER A 51 27.28 -4.05 53.33
N SER A 52 28.34 -4.46 52.62
CA SER A 52 29.53 -5.25 53.02
C SER A 52 29.30 -6.77 53.11
N GLY A 53 30.12 -7.65 52.55
CA GLY A 53 31.41 -7.55 51.86
C GLY A 53 32.20 -8.85 52.14
N VAL A 54 33.07 -9.28 51.20
CA VAL A 54 34.26 -10.15 51.45
C VAL A 54 33.91 -11.65 51.67
N GLN A 55 34.51 -12.71 51.09
CA GLN A 55 35.71 -12.99 50.27
C GLN A 55 35.61 -14.38 49.59
N ARG A 56 36.22 -14.47 48.39
CA ARG A 56 37.12 -15.51 47.84
C ARG A 56 36.99 -17.00 48.27
N SER A 57 36.88 -17.86 47.26
CA SER A 57 37.87 -18.87 46.77
C SER A 57 37.10 -19.85 45.87
N GLY A 58 37.57 -20.39 44.74
CA GLY A 58 38.87 -20.45 44.10
C GLY A 58 38.95 -21.83 43.44
N VAL A 59 38.83 -21.96 42.12
CA VAL A 59 39.15 -23.18 41.36
C VAL A 59 39.42 -22.78 39.93
N GLU A 60 40.59 -23.14 39.36
CA GLU A 60 40.73 -23.70 38.01
C GLU A 60 42.12 -24.34 37.86
N ARG A 61 42.20 -25.67 37.82
CA ARG A 61 43.06 -26.39 36.87
C ARG A 61 42.72 -27.88 36.75
N SER A 62 42.46 -28.27 35.51
CA SER A 62 42.77 -29.55 34.84
C SER A 62 42.23 -30.88 35.41
N GLY A 63 41.49 -31.59 34.56
CA GLY A 63 41.29 -33.04 34.68
C GLY A 63 40.27 -33.56 33.67
N SER A 64 40.74 -34.38 32.73
CA SER A 64 40.04 -34.93 31.59
C SER A 64 39.18 -36.18 31.88
N THR A 65 38.46 -36.62 30.85
CA THR A 65 37.99 -38.00 30.55
C THR A 65 36.78 -38.58 31.31
N THR A 66 35.66 -38.80 30.61
CA THR A 66 35.15 -40.11 30.13
C THR A 66 33.64 -40.07 29.86
N SER A 67 33.25 -40.79 28.80
CA SER A 67 31.91 -40.93 28.22
C SER A 67 30.95 -41.77 29.09
N ALA A 68 29.66 -41.45 29.07
CA ALA A 68 28.59 -42.46 29.09
C ALA A 68 27.22 -41.84 28.71
N GLU A 69 26.61 -42.45 27.71
CA GLU A 69 25.28 -42.21 27.17
C GLU A 69 24.19 -42.75 28.12
N ARG A 70 23.06 -42.04 28.29
CA ARG A 70 21.82 -42.66 28.78
C ARG A 70 20.57 -41.96 28.25
N VAL A 71 19.82 -42.71 27.46
CA VAL A 71 18.46 -42.43 26.99
C VAL A 71 17.47 -42.58 28.16
N SER A 72 16.58 -41.61 28.35
CA SER A 72 15.24 -41.87 28.89
C SER A 72 14.28 -40.72 28.57
N SER A 73 13.32 -41.04 27.71
CA SER A 73 12.07 -40.35 27.44
C SER A 73 11.17 -40.30 28.68
N ALA A 74 10.64 -39.12 29.00
CA ALA A 74 9.42 -38.98 29.79
C ALA A 74 8.65 -37.74 29.32
N THR A 75 7.51 -38.03 28.70
CA THR A 75 6.47 -37.10 28.26
C THR A 75 5.79 -36.46 29.46
N SER A 76 5.70 -35.12 29.47
CA SER A 76 4.78 -34.37 30.34
C SER A 76 4.01 -33.36 29.48
N PRO A 77 2.67 -33.39 29.46
CA PRO A 77 1.87 -32.40 28.75
C PRO A 77 1.74 -31.17 29.65
N SER A 78 2.59 -30.16 29.43
CA SER A 78 2.36 -28.84 30.02
C SER A 78 1.27 -28.13 29.20
N ASN A 79 0.05 -28.22 29.72
CA ASN A 79 -1.07 -27.37 29.36
C ASN A 79 -0.71 -25.93 29.79
N GLY A 80 0.00 -25.22 28.92
CA GLY A 80 0.35 -23.81 29.07
C GLY A 80 -0.66 -22.96 28.30
N THR A 81 -1.76 -22.60 28.94
CA THR A 81 -2.64 -21.53 28.50
C THR A 81 -1.85 -20.22 28.56
N SER A 82 -1.10 -19.92 27.50
CA SER A 82 -0.33 -18.70 27.38
C SER A 82 -1.28 -17.55 27.05
N SER A 83 -1.48 -16.68 28.04
CA SER A 83 -2.13 -15.37 27.91
C SER A 83 -1.44 -14.42 26.89
N SER A 84 -0.38 -14.89 26.22
CA SER A 84 0.32 -14.21 25.12
C SER A 84 -0.48 -14.16 23.81
N GLY A 85 -1.51 -15.00 23.64
CA GLY A 85 -2.31 -15.05 22.41
C GLY A 85 -3.38 -13.95 22.29
N ALA A 86 -3.95 -13.49 23.41
CA ALA A 86 -5.10 -12.57 23.38
C ALA A 86 -4.71 -11.16 22.93
N TYR A 87 -3.53 -10.67 23.34
CA TYR A 87 -3.05 -9.34 22.95
C TYR A 87 -2.40 -9.32 21.57
N GLY A 88 -1.96 -10.47 21.05
CA GLY A 88 -1.30 -10.57 19.74
C GLY A 88 -2.17 -10.00 18.62
N GLN A 89 -3.48 -10.29 18.63
CA GLN A 89 -4.41 -9.78 17.64
C GLN A 89 -4.56 -8.25 17.71
N PHE A 90 -4.61 -7.66 18.90
CA PHE A 90 -4.68 -6.20 19.06
C PHE A 90 -3.38 -5.50 18.65
N TYR A 91 -2.22 -6.10 18.95
CA TYR A 91 -0.93 -5.59 18.49
C TYR A 91 -0.80 -5.64 16.96
N LEU A 92 -1.27 -6.73 16.34
CA LEU A 92 -1.32 -6.88 14.90
C LEU A 92 -2.20 -5.80 14.27
N GLU A 93 -3.43 -5.63 14.75
CA GLU A 93 -4.34 -4.59 14.24
C GLU A 93 -3.74 -3.19 14.39
N TYR A 94 -3.13 -2.88 15.53
CA TYR A 94 -2.43 -1.61 15.75
C TYR A 94 -1.26 -1.42 14.78
N ALA A 95 -0.45 -2.46 14.54
CA ALA A 95 0.66 -2.41 13.59
C ALA A 95 0.15 -2.12 12.16
N LEU A 96 -0.94 -2.75 11.75
CA LEU A 96 -1.54 -2.54 10.43
C LEU A 96 -2.17 -1.15 10.29
N MET A 97 -2.78 -0.63 11.36
CA MET A 97 -3.24 0.77 11.39
C MET A 97 -2.06 1.74 11.26
N ALA A 98 -0.94 1.46 11.92
CA ALA A 98 0.27 2.28 11.80
C ALA A 98 0.83 2.25 10.37
N GLU A 99 0.87 1.09 9.72
CA GLU A 99 1.26 0.94 8.31
C GLU A 99 0.35 1.75 7.38
N PHE A 100 -0.97 1.68 7.59
CA PHE A 100 -1.92 2.42 6.78
C PHE A 100 -1.77 3.93 6.95
N ASN A 101 -1.59 4.42 8.18
CA ASN A 101 -1.29 5.82 8.46
C ASN A 101 0.03 6.26 7.80
N GLN A 102 1.04 5.38 7.80
CA GLN A 102 2.31 5.64 7.13
C GLN A 102 2.13 5.71 5.61
N LEU A 103 1.34 4.82 5.00
CA LEU A 103 1.00 4.86 3.58
C LEU A 103 0.37 6.19 3.17
N HIS A 104 -0.58 6.71 3.97
CA HIS A 104 -1.18 8.03 3.69
C HIS A 104 -0.18 9.18 3.71
N LYS A 105 0.82 9.11 4.59
CA LYS A 105 1.88 10.12 4.65
C LYS A 105 2.79 10.10 3.43
N GLN A 106 3.04 8.92 2.84
CA GLN A 106 3.90 8.78 1.65
C GLN A 106 3.30 9.38 0.38
N LYS A 107 1.96 9.54 0.31
CA LYS A 107 1.24 10.12 -0.84
C LYS A 107 1.69 9.54 -2.19
N LEU A 108 1.65 8.20 -2.32
CA LEU A 108 2.06 7.52 -3.54
C LEU A 108 1.12 7.89 -4.71
N PRO A 109 1.61 8.58 -5.75
CA PRO A 109 0.75 9.04 -6.83
C PRO A 109 0.29 7.87 -7.69
N GLY A 110 -1.01 7.87 -8.02
CA GLY A 110 -1.64 6.80 -8.78
C GLY A 110 -1.89 5.51 -8.00
N VAL A 111 -1.65 5.48 -6.69
CA VAL A 111 -1.93 4.31 -5.85
C VAL A 111 -3.05 4.65 -4.87
N HIS A 112 -4.16 3.93 -4.94
CA HIS A 112 -5.23 4.02 -3.96
C HIS A 112 -5.43 2.68 -3.26
N VAL A 113 -5.49 2.69 -1.93
CA VAL A 113 -5.62 1.48 -1.12
C VAL A 113 -6.56 1.71 0.06
N ILE A 114 -7.34 0.69 0.38
CA ILE A 114 -8.26 0.63 1.50
C ILE A 114 -8.22 -0.76 2.15
N PRO A 115 -8.02 -0.86 3.49
CA PRO A 115 -8.16 -2.11 4.22
C PRO A 115 -9.58 -2.65 4.11
N SER A 116 -9.73 -3.97 4.03
CA SER A 116 -11.02 -4.65 4.06
C SER A 116 -11.79 -4.32 5.35
N ALA A 117 -13.11 -4.24 5.25
CA ALA A 117 -13.96 -4.08 6.42
C ALA A 117 -14.06 -5.38 7.25
N LYS A 118 -13.88 -6.53 6.60
CA LYS A 118 -13.98 -7.87 7.20
C LYS A 118 -12.66 -8.39 7.78
N SER A 119 -11.51 -8.01 7.22
CA SER A 119 -10.20 -8.47 7.69
C SER A 119 -9.11 -7.39 7.56
N PRO A 120 -8.36 -7.07 8.64
CA PRO A 120 -7.26 -6.11 8.55
C PRO A 120 -6.08 -6.63 7.72
N LEU A 121 -6.02 -7.94 7.46
CA LEU A 121 -4.97 -8.61 6.70
C LEU A 121 -5.18 -8.60 5.19
N HIS A 122 -6.31 -8.09 4.71
CA HIS A 122 -6.61 -7.98 3.28
C HIS A 122 -6.89 -6.53 2.94
N TRP A 123 -6.11 -5.94 2.04
CA TRP A 123 -6.36 -4.59 1.54
C TRP A 123 -6.70 -4.63 0.06
N PHE A 124 -7.71 -3.85 -0.33
CA PHE A 124 -8.05 -3.63 -1.72
C PHE A 124 -7.29 -2.43 -2.26
N GLY A 125 -6.78 -2.54 -3.47
CA GLY A 125 -6.06 -1.46 -4.11
C GLY A 125 -6.37 -1.29 -5.58
N VAL A 126 -6.08 -0.11 -6.09
CA VAL A 126 -6.05 0.19 -7.51
C VAL A 126 -4.84 1.06 -7.84
N LEU A 127 -4.18 0.70 -8.94
CA LEU A 127 -2.99 1.34 -9.47
C LEU A 127 -3.32 1.98 -10.82
N PHE A 128 -3.10 3.29 -10.91
CA PHE A 128 -3.27 4.09 -12.12
C PHE A 128 -1.91 4.39 -12.73
N ILE A 129 -1.66 3.85 -13.93
CA ILE A 129 -0.42 4.10 -14.67
C ILE A 129 -0.66 5.24 -15.67
N ARG A 130 0.19 6.27 -15.60
CA ARG A 130 0.02 7.50 -16.39
C ARG A 130 0.95 7.64 -17.59
N GLN A 131 2.01 6.83 -17.67
CA GLN A 131 3.05 6.94 -18.70
C GLN A 131 3.73 5.60 -18.90
N GLY A 132 4.42 5.44 -20.04
CA GLY A 132 5.13 4.21 -20.40
C GLY A 132 4.23 3.22 -21.12
N LEU A 133 4.70 1.98 -21.27
CA LEU A 133 4.01 0.95 -22.07
C LEU A 133 2.62 0.60 -21.54
N TYR A 134 2.41 0.73 -20.23
CA TYR A 134 1.14 0.44 -19.55
C TYR A 134 0.31 1.69 -19.28
N GLN A 135 0.55 2.79 -20.01
CA GLN A 135 -0.20 4.04 -19.82
C GLN A 135 -1.72 3.82 -19.90
N GLU A 136 -2.47 4.61 -19.13
CA GLU A 136 -3.93 4.52 -18.98
C GLU A 136 -4.42 3.21 -18.33
N GLY A 137 -3.51 2.37 -17.86
CA GLY A 137 -3.82 1.18 -17.07
C GLY A 137 -4.51 1.52 -15.75
N ILE A 138 -5.65 0.87 -15.51
CA ILE A 138 -6.39 0.89 -14.23
C ILE A 138 -6.36 -0.52 -13.66
N PHE A 139 -5.37 -0.79 -12.80
CA PHE A 139 -5.08 -2.13 -12.32
C PHE A 139 -5.57 -2.33 -10.89
N LYS A 140 -6.69 -3.04 -10.73
CA LYS A 140 -7.19 -3.45 -9.42
C LYS A 140 -6.31 -4.60 -8.88
N PHE A 141 -6.04 -4.58 -7.59
CA PHE A 141 -5.25 -5.62 -6.94
C PHE A 141 -5.71 -5.86 -5.50
N ASP A 142 -5.36 -7.04 -5.01
CA ASP A 142 -5.48 -7.45 -3.63
C ASP A 142 -4.10 -7.50 -2.98
N LEU A 143 -4.00 -6.93 -1.79
CA LEU A 143 -2.82 -7.05 -0.95
C LEU A 143 -3.15 -7.96 0.23
N LEU A 144 -2.51 -9.12 0.29
CA LEU A 144 -2.68 -10.11 1.34
C LEU A 144 -1.49 -10.05 2.29
N ILE A 145 -1.77 -9.76 3.55
CA ILE A 145 -0.78 -9.57 4.60
C ILE A 145 -0.74 -10.84 5.46
N PRO A 146 0.45 -11.39 5.76
CA PRO A 146 0.57 -12.59 6.57
C PRO A 146 0.04 -12.40 8.00
N GLU A 147 -0.52 -13.46 8.60
CA GLU A 147 -1.05 -13.44 9.97
C GLU A 147 0.05 -13.17 11.02
N ASN A 148 1.29 -13.56 10.72
CA ASN A 148 2.45 -13.31 11.57
C ASN A 148 3.13 -11.96 11.29
N TYR A 149 2.46 -11.03 10.59
CA TYR A 149 3.01 -9.70 10.32
C TYR A 149 3.37 -8.97 11.62
N PRO A 150 4.52 -8.26 11.68
CA PRO A 150 5.57 -8.13 10.64
C PRO A 150 6.78 -9.07 10.83
N ASP A 151 6.66 -10.18 11.56
CA ASP A 151 7.76 -11.15 11.78
C ASP A 151 7.83 -12.29 10.74
N GLY A 152 6.97 -12.23 9.73
CA GLY A 152 6.83 -13.26 8.70
C GLY A 152 7.34 -12.88 7.33
N ASP A 153 6.67 -13.42 6.31
CA ASP A 153 6.96 -13.14 4.90
C ASP A 153 6.48 -11.74 4.48
N SER A 154 6.88 -11.32 3.28
CA SER A 154 6.36 -10.10 2.67
C SER A 154 4.86 -10.23 2.33
N PRO A 155 4.10 -9.12 2.35
CA PRO A 155 2.77 -9.09 1.79
C PRO A 155 2.75 -9.51 0.32
N ARG A 156 1.74 -10.29 -0.07
CA ARG A 156 1.51 -10.71 -1.45
C ARG A 156 0.62 -9.70 -2.14
N LEU A 157 0.91 -9.39 -3.41
CA LEU A 157 0.11 -8.48 -4.23
C LEU A 157 -0.38 -9.22 -5.47
N ILE A 158 -1.69 -9.25 -5.67
CA ILE A 158 -2.34 -10.04 -6.72
C ILE A 158 -3.22 -9.13 -7.57
N PHE A 159 -2.92 -9.02 -8.86
CA PHE A 159 -3.71 -8.26 -9.81
C PHE A 159 -4.96 -9.02 -10.25
N ARG A 160 -6.07 -8.29 -10.39
CA ARG A 160 -7.36 -8.82 -10.82
C ARG A 160 -8.00 -7.87 -11.85
N PRO A 161 -8.10 -8.25 -13.14
CA PRO A 161 -7.58 -9.47 -13.77
C PRO A 161 -6.03 -9.51 -13.78
N SER A 162 -5.47 -10.68 -14.12
CA SER A 162 -4.01 -10.85 -14.31
C SER A 162 -3.49 -9.92 -15.40
N ILE A 163 -2.26 -9.42 -15.24
CA ILE A 163 -1.65 -8.44 -16.13
C ILE A 163 -0.51 -9.10 -16.90
N PHE A 164 -0.51 -8.93 -18.22
CA PHE A 164 0.60 -9.37 -19.05
C PHE A 164 1.86 -8.54 -18.73
N HIS A 165 2.75 -9.08 -17.88
CA HIS A 165 3.97 -8.41 -17.43
C HIS A 165 5.04 -9.46 -17.04
N PRO A 166 6.34 -9.27 -17.31
CA PRO A 166 7.38 -10.30 -17.07
C PRO A 166 7.48 -10.84 -15.63
N ILE A 167 7.19 -10.02 -14.62
CA ILE A 167 7.24 -10.41 -13.19
C ILE A 167 5.86 -10.56 -12.53
N VAL A 168 4.80 -10.68 -13.32
CA VAL A 168 3.46 -11.04 -12.84
C VAL A 168 3.16 -12.45 -13.32
N ASP A 169 2.75 -13.32 -12.41
CA ASP A 169 2.36 -14.68 -12.77
C ASP A 169 1.09 -14.65 -13.64
N PRO A 170 1.12 -15.21 -14.86
CA PRO A 170 0.01 -15.07 -15.81
C PRO A 170 -1.28 -15.74 -15.32
N VAL A 171 -1.18 -16.77 -14.46
CA VAL A 171 -2.33 -17.55 -14.00
C VAL A 171 -2.97 -16.94 -12.75
N SER A 172 -2.19 -16.72 -11.70
CA SER A 172 -2.68 -16.21 -10.41
C SER A 172 -2.83 -14.68 -10.39
N GLY A 173 -2.09 -13.96 -11.25
CA GLY A 173 -1.96 -12.51 -11.21
C GLY A 173 -1.03 -12.01 -10.11
N GLU A 174 -0.31 -12.90 -9.42
CA GLU A 174 0.60 -12.54 -8.34
C GLU A 174 1.86 -11.84 -8.86
N LEU A 175 2.20 -10.70 -8.25
CA LEU A 175 3.44 -9.98 -8.48
C LEU A 175 4.59 -10.64 -7.71
N ASP A 176 5.76 -10.78 -8.34
CA ASP A 176 7.01 -11.23 -7.69
C ASP A 176 7.55 -10.21 -6.67
N VAL A 177 6.87 -10.09 -5.52
CA VAL A 177 7.31 -9.21 -4.42
C VAL A 177 8.59 -9.73 -3.77
N GLN A 178 8.77 -11.06 -3.70
CA GLN A 178 9.90 -11.70 -3.04
C GLN A 178 11.24 -11.35 -3.71
N ARG A 179 11.27 -11.10 -5.02
CA ARG A 179 12.45 -10.55 -5.71
C ARG A 179 12.99 -9.27 -5.08
N ALA A 180 12.12 -8.35 -4.69
CA ALA A 180 12.52 -7.07 -4.08
C ALA A 180 12.68 -7.18 -2.56
N PHE A 181 11.96 -8.11 -1.93
CA PHE A 181 11.90 -8.30 -0.49
C PHE A 181 12.22 -9.75 -0.10
N THR A 182 13.43 -10.22 -0.44
CA THR A 182 13.87 -11.61 -0.21
C THR A 182 13.83 -12.03 1.25
N LYS A 183 14.05 -11.08 2.16
CA LYS A 183 13.85 -11.26 3.61
C LYS A 183 13.08 -10.07 4.15
N TRP A 184 11.90 -10.33 4.70
CA TRP A 184 11.12 -9.30 5.38
C TRP A 184 11.78 -8.89 6.70
N LYS A 185 11.83 -7.59 6.97
CA LYS A 185 12.46 -7.01 8.17
C LYS A 185 11.49 -6.03 8.82
N ARG A 186 10.92 -6.41 9.97
CA ARG A 186 9.95 -5.63 10.77
C ARG A 186 10.19 -4.11 10.83
N ASN A 187 11.43 -3.68 11.05
CA ASN A 187 11.76 -2.27 11.29
C ASN A 187 12.31 -1.52 10.06
N VAL A 188 12.36 -2.19 8.91
CA VAL A 188 12.95 -1.65 7.67
C VAL A 188 11.94 -1.68 6.54
N ASN A 189 11.20 -2.78 6.46
CA ASN A 189 10.25 -3.02 5.40
C ASN A 189 8.85 -2.64 5.85
N HIS A 190 8.12 -2.00 4.95
CA HIS A 190 6.78 -1.50 5.20
C HIS A 190 5.88 -1.76 4.01
N ILE A 191 4.57 -1.82 4.25
CA ILE A 191 3.58 -2.12 3.21
C ILE A 191 3.63 -1.07 2.08
N TRP A 192 3.86 0.21 2.42
CA TRP A 192 3.97 1.25 1.41
C TRP A 192 5.14 1.03 0.42
N GLN A 193 6.20 0.33 0.84
CA GLN A 193 7.33 0.02 -0.04
C GLN A 193 6.96 -1.07 -1.04
N VAL A 194 6.12 -2.05 -0.64
CA VAL A 194 5.56 -3.06 -1.56
C VAL A 194 4.71 -2.36 -2.62
N LEU A 195 3.87 -1.41 -2.22
CA LEU A 195 3.05 -0.63 -3.15
C LEU A 195 3.90 0.28 -4.07
N LEU A 196 4.96 0.89 -3.55
CA LEU A 196 5.91 1.66 -4.35
C LEU A 196 6.64 0.75 -5.36
N TYR A 197 7.03 -0.46 -4.93
CA TYR A 197 7.64 -1.45 -5.79
C TYR A 197 6.67 -1.86 -6.90
N ALA A 198 5.45 -2.26 -6.57
CA ALA A 198 4.41 -2.62 -7.55
C ALA A 198 4.16 -1.51 -8.57
N ARG A 199 4.20 -0.23 -8.17
CA ARG A 199 4.15 0.88 -9.11
C ARG A 199 5.39 0.95 -10.01
N ARG A 200 6.59 0.77 -9.44
CA ARG A 200 7.87 0.88 -10.14
C ARG A 200 8.01 -0.13 -11.28
N VAL A 201 7.48 -1.34 -11.13
CA VAL A 201 7.71 -2.42 -12.10
C VAL A 201 7.15 -2.09 -13.49
N PHE A 202 6.05 -1.32 -13.55
CA PHE A 202 5.47 -0.83 -14.80
C PHE A 202 6.26 0.28 -15.48
N TYR A 203 7.13 0.99 -14.73
CA TYR A 203 8.00 2.03 -15.28
C TYR A 203 9.40 1.51 -15.63
N LYS A 204 9.84 0.47 -14.93
CA LYS A 204 11.12 -0.19 -15.14
C LYS A 204 10.90 -1.69 -15.18
N ILE A 205 10.70 -2.19 -16.39
CA ILE A 205 10.51 -3.61 -16.67
C ILE A 205 11.83 -4.33 -16.40
N ASP A 206 11.76 -5.44 -15.67
CA ASP A 206 12.86 -6.36 -15.41
C ASP A 206 12.49 -7.72 -15.98
N THR A 207 13.37 -8.28 -16.80
CA THR A 207 13.19 -9.57 -17.48
C THR A 207 14.02 -10.69 -16.87
N LYS A 208 14.82 -10.41 -15.84
CA LYS A 208 15.65 -11.44 -15.19
C LYS A 208 14.76 -12.42 -14.42
N ALA A 209 14.95 -13.72 -14.59
CA ALA A 209 14.18 -14.77 -13.88
C ALA A 209 12.66 -14.47 -13.83
N PRO A 210 12.00 -14.29 -14.99
CA PRO A 210 10.63 -13.79 -15.06
C PRO A 210 9.62 -14.82 -14.55
N LEU A 211 8.50 -14.35 -13.97
CA LEU A 211 7.33 -15.20 -13.69
C LEU A 211 6.52 -15.50 -14.96
N ASN A 212 6.58 -14.58 -15.93
CA ASN A 212 6.01 -14.75 -17.25
C ASN A 212 7.14 -14.74 -18.31
N PRO A 213 7.67 -15.92 -18.67
CA PRO A 213 8.72 -16.02 -19.69
C PRO A 213 8.29 -15.50 -21.06
N GLU A 214 7.02 -15.68 -21.44
CA GLU A 214 6.49 -15.17 -22.72
C GLU A 214 6.61 -13.64 -22.76
N ALA A 215 6.14 -12.94 -21.72
CA ALA A 215 6.25 -11.49 -21.65
C ALA A 215 7.71 -11.01 -21.65
N ALA A 216 8.63 -11.75 -21.04
CA ALA A 216 10.05 -11.40 -21.04
C ALA A 216 10.68 -11.55 -22.44
N VAL A 217 10.45 -12.68 -23.11
CA VAL A 217 10.95 -12.93 -24.47
C VAL A 217 10.40 -11.88 -25.45
N LEU A 218 9.09 -11.62 -25.42
CA LEU A 218 8.49 -10.60 -26.28
C LEU A 218 9.05 -9.20 -25.99
N TYR A 219 9.35 -8.87 -24.73
CA TYR A 219 9.96 -7.58 -24.40
C TYR A 219 11.38 -7.42 -24.97
N GLU A 220 12.16 -8.50 -25.02
CA GLU A 220 13.55 -8.48 -25.47
C GLU A 220 13.67 -8.62 -27.00
N GLU A 221 12.85 -9.46 -27.62
CA GLU A 221 12.97 -9.86 -29.02
C GLU A 221 11.92 -9.21 -29.92
N GLU A 222 10.68 -9.05 -29.45
CA GLU A 222 9.51 -8.67 -30.27
C GLU A 222 8.67 -7.55 -29.64
N MET A 223 9.27 -6.36 -29.53
CA MET A 223 8.69 -5.20 -28.83
C MET A 223 7.28 -4.80 -29.32
N ASP A 224 6.97 -4.96 -30.60
CA ASP A 224 5.66 -4.56 -31.13
C ASP A 224 4.56 -5.57 -30.76
N LEU A 225 4.87 -6.86 -30.72
CA LEU A 225 3.94 -7.87 -30.21
C LEU A 225 3.75 -7.72 -28.70
N PHE A 226 4.82 -7.40 -27.96
CA PHE A 226 4.74 -7.05 -26.54
C PHE A 226 3.76 -5.88 -26.31
N LYS A 227 3.91 -4.78 -27.07
CA LYS A 227 2.98 -3.64 -26.98
C LYS A 227 1.55 -4.03 -27.29
N SER A 228 1.32 -4.87 -28.30
CA SER A 228 -0.02 -5.36 -28.62
C SER A 228 -0.65 -6.09 -27.43
N LYS A 229 0.09 -7.02 -26.80
CA LYS A 229 -0.36 -7.77 -25.62
C LYS A 229 -0.61 -6.88 -24.40
N VAL A 230 0.25 -5.89 -24.18
CA VAL A 230 0.05 -4.90 -23.11
C VAL A 230 -1.21 -4.07 -23.37
N ASN A 231 -1.44 -3.60 -24.60
CA ASN A 231 -2.63 -2.85 -24.95
C ASN A 231 -3.90 -3.69 -24.77
N GLU A 232 -3.91 -4.96 -25.21
CA GLU A 232 -5.01 -5.90 -24.94
C GLU A 232 -5.32 -6.00 -23.45
N THR A 233 -4.28 -6.08 -22.62
CA THR A 233 -4.42 -6.14 -21.15
C THR A 233 -5.00 -4.85 -20.57
N VAL A 234 -4.51 -3.69 -21.03
CA VAL A 234 -5.00 -2.37 -20.58
C VAL A 234 -6.46 -2.19 -20.95
N GLU A 235 -6.84 -2.49 -22.19
CA GLU A 235 -8.22 -2.40 -22.66
C GLU A 235 -9.14 -3.40 -21.94
N MET A 236 -8.66 -4.61 -21.66
CA MET A 236 -9.40 -5.57 -20.82
C MET A 236 -9.68 -4.98 -19.42
N CYS A 237 -8.68 -4.40 -18.77
CA CYS A 237 -8.85 -3.80 -17.45
C CYS A 237 -9.82 -2.60 -17.48
N LYS A 238 -9.75 -1.77 -18.53
CA LYS A 238 -10.65 -0.64 -18.74
C LYS A 238 -12.10 -1.08 -18.99
N SER A 239 -12.32 -2.10 -19.82
CA SER A 239 -13.67 -2.62 -20.10
C SER A 239 -14.34 -3.18 -18.83
N ARG A 240 -13.55 -3.81 -17.95
CA ARG A 240 -14.00 -4.39 -16.67
C ARG A 240 -14.00 -3.39 -15.49
N LYS A 241 -13.80 -2.10 -15.78
CA LYS A 241 -13.70 -1.07 -14.74
C LYS A 241 -14.96 -1.04 -13.85
N TYR A 242 -16.13 -1.15 -14.47
CA TYR A 242 -17.44 -1.08 -13.81
C TYR A 242 -17.98 -2.44 -13.36
N ASP A 243 -17.22 -3.52 -13.54
CA ASP A 243 -17.64 -4.84 -13.06
C ASP A 243 -17.86 -4.78 -11.54
N PRO A 244 -18.89 -5.49 -11.03
CA PRO A 244 -19.12 -5.59 -9.60
C PRO A 244 -17.89 -6.19 -8.91
N PRO A 245 -17.60 -5.78 -7.67
CA PRO A 245 -16.48 -6.33 -6.93
C PRO A 245 -16.67 -7.85 -6.74
N TYR A 246 -15.59 -8.59 -6.87
CA TYR A 246 -15.61 -10.05 -6.68
C TYR A 246 -15.86 -10.44 -5.21
N SER A 247 -15.64 -9.51 -4.28
CA SER A 247 -15.80 -9.70 -2.84
C SER A 247 -17.06 -8.98 -2.37
N GLU A 248 -17.82 -9.62 -1.48
CA GLU A 248 -18.93 -9.01 -0.75
C GLU A 248 -18.48 -8.06 0.37
N ASP A 249 -17.19 -7.70 0.42
CA ASP A 249 -16.68 -6.75 1.39
C ASP A 249 -17.15 -5.31 1.07
N PRO A 250 -17.70 -4.57 2.04
CA PRO A 250 -18.12 -3.18 1.83
C PRO A 250 -17.00 -2.23 1.36
N HIS A 251 -15.73 -2.55 1.62
CA HIS A 251 -14.56 -1.79 1.19
C HIS A 251 -13.98 -2.30 -0.13
N ALA A 252 -14.57 -3.30 -0.77
CA ALA A 252 -14.13 -3.74 -2.08
C ALA A 252 -14.26 -2.58 -3.10
N ILE A 253 -13.17 -2.31 -3.83
CA ILE A 253 -13.11 -1.16 -4.73
C ILE A 253 -13.99 -1.44 -5.95
N HIS A 254 -15.05 -0.64 -6.10
CA HIS A 254 -15.86 -0.58 -7.30
C HIS A 254 -15.86 0.83 -7.87
N PHE A 255 -15.97 0.92 -9.19
CA PHE A 255 -16.13 2.18 -9.89
C PHE A 255 -17.59 2.33 -10.30
N SER A 256 -18.10 3.56 -10.28
CA SER A 256 -19.42 3.90 -10.82
C SER A 256 -19.27 4.89 -11.95
N GLU A 257 -20.23 4.91 -12.86
CA GLU A 257 -20.32 5.97 -13.85
C GLU A 257 -20.49 7.33 -13.18
N TRP A 258 -20.13 8.37 -13.95
CA TRP A 258 -20.29 9.73 -13.48
C TRP A 258 -21.78 10.02 -13.23
N ASP A 259 -22.04 10.67 -12.10
CA ASP A 259 -23.35 11.04 -11.61
C ASP A 259 -23.17 12.43 -10.97
N ASP A 260 -23.77 13.45 -11.57
CA ASP A 260 -23.52 14.85 -11.18
C ASP A 260 -24.02 15.13 -9.76
N ASP A 261 -25.11 14.50 -9.34
CA ASP A 261 -25.67 14.70 -8.00
C ASP A 261 -24.75 14.13 -6.92
N LYS A 262 -24.12 12.97 -7.19
CA LYS A 262 -23.19 12.33 -6.25
C LYS A 262 -21.79 12.91 -6.29
N HIS A 263 -21.30 13.25 -7.47
CA HIS A 263 -19.90 13.59 -7.71
C HIS A 263 -19.65 15.09 -7.92
N GLY A 264 -20.67 15.86 -8.29
CA GLY A 264 -20.56 17.29 -8.60
C GLY A 264 -19.97 18.11 -7.45
N THR A 265 -20.46 17.90 -6.22
CA THR A 265 -19.90 18.59 -5.03
C THR A 265 -18.42 18.30 -4.84
N ALA A 266 -18.01 17.03 -5.03
CA ALA A 266 -16.62 16.63 -4.91
C ALA A 266 -15.75 17.28 -5.99
N ARG A 267 -16.24 17.30 -7.23
CA ARG A 267 -15.57 17.93 -8.37
C ARG A 267 -15.38 19.43 -8.14
N THR A 268 -16.43 20.14 -7.72
CA THR A 268 -16.35 21.57 -7.41
C THR A 268 -15.32 21.83 -6.30
N ALA A 269 -15.33 21.04 -5.23
CA ALA A 269 -14.36 21.18 -4.14
C ALA A 269 -12.90 20.93 -4.57
N ILE A 270 -12.68 20.03 -5.53
CA ILE A 270 -11.35 19.77 -6.12
C ILE A 270 -10.93 20.93 -7.03
N MET A 271 -11.88 21.52 -7.77
CA MET A 271 -11.63 22.63 -8.70
C MET A 271 -11.44 23.98 -8.01
N THR A 272 -12.03 24.19 -6.82
CA THR A 272 -11.83 25.40 -6.04
C THR A 272 -10.50 25.35 -5.29
N PRO A 273 -9.53 26.24 -5.57
CA PRO A 273 -8.31 26.31 -4.79
C PRO A 273 -8.65 26.63 -3.33
N LYS A 274 -8.15 25.83 -2.38
CA LYS A 274 -8.29 26.14 -0.96
C LYS A 274 -7.67 27.52 -0.70
N PRO A 275 -8.35 28.41 0.05
CA PRO A 275 -7.77 29.70 0.38
C PRO A 275 -6.42 29.47 1.06
N GLN A 276 -5.37 30.14 0.55
CA GLN A 276 -4.05 30.12 1.18
C GLN A 276 -4.24 30.51 2.65
N LYS A 277 -3.77 29.65 3.58
CA LYS A 277 -3.60 30.09 4.96
C LYS A 277 -2.72 31.33 4.92
N SER A 278 -3.22 32.41 5.51
CA SER A 278 -2.52 33.69 5.66
C SER A 278 -1.11 33.46 6.21
N PRO A 279 -0.09 34.18 5.69
CA PRO A 279 1.28 34.06 6.17
C PRO A 279 1.36 34.73 7.55
N GLY A 280 1.30 33.92 8.60
CA GLY A 280 1.33 34.41 9.97
C GLY A 280 1.43 33.29 10.99
N GLU A 281 2.26 32.28 10.75
CA GLU A 281 2.74 31.34 11.77
C GLU A 281 4.03 30.71 11.24
N THR A 282 5.14 31.21 11.76
CA THR A 282 6.50 30.76 11.48
C THR A 282 6.75 29.47 12.26
N GLU A 283 7.12 28.38 11.59
CA GLU A 283 8.17 27.48 12.06
C GLU A 283 8.69 26.60 10.92
N GLY A 284 10.01 26.51 10.82
CA GLY A 284 10.73 26.27 9.58
C GLY A 284 10.74 24.83 9.08
N GLN A 285 10.67 24.68 7.76
CA GLN A 285 11.56 23.83 6.97
C GLN A 285 11.39 24.20 5.49
N LYS A 286 12.44 24.77 4.90
CA LYS A 286 12.50 25.07 3.47
C LYS A 286 12.53 23.74 2.71
N ASN A 287 11.51 23.46 1.92
CA ASN A 287 11.60 22.49 0.83
C ASN A 287 11.32 23.20 -0.49
N ALA A 288 12.35 23.23 -1.33
CA ALA A 288 12.38 23.89 -2.62
C ALA A 288 11.61 23.09 -3.69
N GLN A 289 10.28 22.99 -3.55
CA GLN A 289 9.35 22.57 -4.61
C GLN A 289 7.97 23.19 -4.34
N ILE A 290 7.91 24.52 -4.27
CA ILE A 290 6.66 25.27 -4.39
C ILE A 290 6.85 26.26 -5.54
N SER A 291 6.99 25.74 -6.76
CA SER A 291 6.64 26.51 -7.94
C SER A 291 5.14 26.29 -8.15
N GLY A 292 4.36 27.31 -7.79
CA GLY A 292 2.92 27.38 -7.99
C GLY A 292 2.55 27.50 -9.47
N LEU A 293 2.86 26.48 -10.26
CA LEU A 293 2.38 26.34 -11.63
C LEU A 293 1.28 25.27 -11.62
N SER A 294 0.03 25.73 -11.51
CA SER A 294 -1.12 24.91 -11.89
C SER A 294 -1.09 24.76 -13.41
N TRP A 295 -0.87 23.54 -13.91
CA TRP A 295 -0.86 23.24 -15.35
C TRP A 295 -2.27 23.20 -15.98
N VAL A 296 -3.29 23.58 -15.22
CA VAL A 296 -4.71 23.60 -15.58
C VAL A 296 -5.30 24.96 -15.21
N LYS A 297 -6.00 25.59 -16.15
CA LYS A 297 -6.70 26.87 -15.91
C LYS A 297 -7.80 26.67 -14.85
N PRO A 298 -7.94 27.57 -13.87
CA PRO A 298 -9.05 27.51 -12.92
C PRO A 298 -10.40 27.39 -13.65
N GLY A 299 -11.18 26.36 -13.33
CA GLY A 299 -12.47 26.09 -13.95
C GLY A 299 -12.44 25.23 -15.23
N THR A 300 -11.28 24.74 -15.67
CA THR A 300 -11.18 23.83 -16.82
C THR A 300 -10.51 22.51 -16.45
N LEU A 301 -10.62 21.49 -17.32
CA LEU A 301 -9.89 20.22 -17.23
C LEU A 301 -8.76 20.12 -18.27
N GLN A 302 -8.51 21.20 -19.00
CA GLN A 302 -7.57 21.21 -20.11
C GLN A 302 -6.15 21.45 -19.57
N VAL A 303 -5.27 20.48 -19.76
CA VAL A 303 -3.87 20.55 -19.37
C VAL A 303 -3.09 21.25 -20.49
N PHE A 304 -2.23 22.22 -20.15
CA PHE A 304 -1.45 23.06 -21.07
C PHE A 304 -2.24 24.09 -21.91
N SER A 305 -2.73 25.14 -21.26
CA SER A 305 -2.93 26.39 -21.96
C SER A 305 -1.59 27.13 -22.05
N LYS A 306 -0.92 27.07 -23.21
CA LYS A 306 0.02 28.12 -23.60
C LYS A 306 -0.79 29.40 -23.75
N ASP A 307 -0.36 30.47 -23.08
CA ASP A 307 -0.63 31.81 -23.59
C ASP A 307 0.36 32.10 -24.74
#